data_AF-A0A2N2JQD8-F1
#
_entry.id   AF-A0A2N2JQD8-F1
#
_cell.length_a   1.000
_cell.length_b   1.000
_cell.length_c   1.000
_cell.angle_alpha   90.00
_cell.angle_beta   90.00
_cell.angle_gamma   90.00
#
_symmetry.space_group_name_H-M   'P 1'
#
loop_
_entity.id
_entity.type
_entity.pdbx_description
1 polymer ?
#
loop_
_entity_poly.entity_id
_entity_poly.type
_entity_poly.pdbx_seq_one_letter_code
_entity_poly.pdbx_strand_id
1 'polypeptide(L)'
;MLSCQELTELVTAYLEGRLGLLDRLRFRMHIGMCQHCRTYLREQKLVIAAVGHLPAEPIPDGVRDELLDRFRDWKGEDPKP
;
A
#
# COMPACT_ATOMS: atom_id res chain seq x y z
N MET A 1 20.05 -11.59 -10.54
CA MET A 1 18.71 -12.09 -10.11
C MET A 1 18.48 -11.59 -8.70
N LEU A 2 17.24 -11.22 -8.33
CA LEU A 2 16.94 -10.94 -6.92
C LEU A 2 17.11 -12.24 -6.10
N SER A 3 17.73 -12.13 -4.94
CA SER A 3 17.71 -13.15 -3.90
C SER A 3 16.37 -13.17 -3.17
N CYS A 4 16.10 -14.25 -2.43
CA CYS A 4 14.93 -14.32 -1.56
C CYS A 4 14.94 -13.21 -0.50
N GLN A 5 16.11 -12.88 0.06
CA GLN A 5 16.26 -11.82 1.06
C GLN A 5 15.89 -10.45 0.46
N GLU A 6 16.48 -10.08 -0.68
CA GLU A 6 16.15 -8.82 -1.34
C GLU A 6 14.66 -8.75 -1.72
N LEU A 7 14.05 -9.89 -2.10
CA LEU A 7 12.61 -9.92 -2.33
C LEU A 7 11.80 -9.61 -1.07
N THR A 8 12.18 -10.19 0.07
CA THR A 8 11.49 -9.93 1.34
C THR A 8 11.59 -8.47 1.77
N GLU A 9 12.72 -7.81 1.48
CA GLU A 9 12.93 -6.38 1.75
C GLU A 9 12.08 -5.50 0.82
N LEU A 10 11.88 -5.92 -0.44
CA LEU A 10 11.09 -5.16 -1.42
C LEU A 10 9.58 -5.42 -1.36
N VAL A 11 9.11 -6.39 -0.57
CA VAL A 11 7.71 -6.84 -0.59
C VAL A 11 6.72 -5.72 -0.25
N THR A 12 7.04 -4.88 0.73
CA THR A 12 6.18 -3.78 1.18
C THR A 12 6.08 -2.72 0.08
N ALA A 13 7.21 -2.31 -0.49
CA ALA A 13 7.23 -1.35 -1.59
C ALA A 13 6.50 -1.89 -2.84
N TYR A 14 6.55 -3.21 -3.10
CA TYR A 14 5.78 -3.85 -4.16
C TYR A 14 4.27 -3.75 -3.92
N LEU A 15 3.83 -4.08 -2.70
CA LEU A 15 2.42 -4.08 -2.30
C LEU A 15 1.82 -2.68 -2.28
N GLU A 16 2.62 -1.67 -1.89
CA GLU A 16 2.23 -0.25 -1.89
C GLU A 16 2.40 0.43 -3.25
N GLY A 17 2.86 -0.30 -4.28
CA GLY A 17 3.02 0.24 -5.63
C GLY A 17 4.16 1.25 -5.79
N ARG A 18 5.12 1.27 -4.86
CA ARG A 18 6.26 2.22 -4.82
C ARG A 18 7.50 1.73 -5.56
N LEU A 19 7.51 0.51 -6.09
CA LEU A 19 8.64 0.02 -6.89
C LEU A 19 8.69 0.67 -8.27
N GLY A 20 9.89 1.07 -8.68
CA GLY A 20 10.20 1.43 -10.06
C GLY A 20 9.98 0.25 -11.03
N LEU A 21 9.85 0.56 -12.32
CA LEU A 21 9.50 -0.42 -13.37
C LEU A 21 10.47 -1.62 -13.42
N LEU A 22 11.78 -1.35 -13.34
CA LEU A 22 12.80 -2.39 -13.39
C LEU A 22 12.74 -3.32 -12.18
N ASP A 23 12.61 -2.78 -10.97
CA ASP A 23 12.53 -3.57 -9.75
C ASP A 23 11.24 -4.39 -9.71
N ARG A 24 10.13 -3.81 -10.16
CA ARG A 24 8.85 -4.53 -10.31
C ARG A 24 8.97 -5.70 -11.29
N LEU A 25 9.72 -5.55 -12.39
CA LEU A 25 9.98 -6.64 -13.32
C LEU A 25 10.82 -7.76 -12.67
N ARG A 26 11.95 -7.41 -12.05
CA ARG A 26 12.82 -8.38 -11.37
C ARG A 26 12.07 -9.13 -10.26
N PHE A 27 11.24 -8.43 -9.48
CA PHE A 27 10.42 -8.98 -8.42
C PHE A 27 9.42 -10.02 -8.96
N ARG A 28 8.69 -9.69 -10.03
CA ARG A 28 7.78 -10.64 -10.70
C ARG A 28 8.49 -11.85 -11.27
N MET A 29 9.66 -11.66 -11.89
CA MET A 29 10.47 -12.77 -12.40
C MET A 29 10.86 -13.75 -11.28
N HIS A 30 11.34 -13.23 -10.14
CA HIS A 30 11.70 -14.06 -9.00
C HIS A 30 10.49 -14.87 -8.48
N ILE A 31 9.31 -14.26 -8.32
CA ILE A 31 8.10 -14.97 -7.89
C ILE A 31 7.66 -16.05 -8.90
N GLY A 32 7.91 -15.82 -10.19
CA GLY A 32 7.69 -16.82 -11.24
C GLY A 32 8.53 -18.08 -11.02
N MET A 33 9.75 -17.93 -10.52
CA MET A 33 10.73 -19.02 -10.38
C MET A 33 10.83 -19.61 -8.97
N CYS A 34 10.43 -18.89 -7.93
CA CYS A 34 10.59 -19.30 -6.53
C CYS A 34 9.24 -19.54 -5.85
N GLN A 35 8.94 -20.81 -5.51
CA GLN A 35 7.70 -21.18 -4.83
C GLN A 35 7.62 -20.59 -3.41
N HIS A 36 8.74 -20.55 -2.67
CA HIS A 36 8.79 -20.03 -1.31
C HIS A 36 8.42 -18.54 -1.27
N CYS A 37 9.01 -17.72 -2.13
CA CYS A 37 8.69 -16.29 -2.20
C CYS A 37 7.26 -16.04 -2.70
N ARG A 38 6.70 -16.94 -3.51
CA ARG A 38 5.28 -16.87 -3.89
C ARG A 38 4.35 -17.13 -2.72
N THR A 39 4.69 -18.09 -1.86
CA THR A 39 3.95 -18.36 -0.62
C THR A 39 4.11 -17.19 0.36
N TYR A 40 5.32 -16.67 0.54
CA TYR A 40 5.57 -15.50 1.37
C TYR A 40 4.73 -14.29 0.94
N LEU A 41 4.67 -13.98 -0.36
CA LEU A 41 3.81 -12.89 -0.85
C LEU A 41 2.33 -13.15 -0.56
N ARG A 42 1.88 -14.40 -0.62
CA ARG A 42 0.49 -14.76 -0.29
C ARG A 42 0.20 -14.53 1.20
N GLU A 43 1.13 -14.92 2.08
CA GLU A 43 1.04 -14.70 3.53
C GLU A 43 0.97 -13.20 3.85
N GLN A 44 1.84 -12.39 3.25
CA GLN A 44 1.82 -10.93 3.44
C GLN A 44 0.47 -10.31 3.03
N LYS A 45 -0.11 -10.74 1.91
CA LYS A 45 -1.45 -10.30 1.49
C LYS A 45 -2.55 -10.73 2.46
N LEU A 46 -2.43 -11.92 3.05
CA LEU A 46 -3.37 -12.42 4.05
C LEU A 46 -3.29 -11.62 5.35
N VAL A 47 -2.08 -11.28 5.81
CA VAL A 47 -1.87 -10.40 6.97
C VAL A 47 -2.51 -9.03 6.73
N ILE A 48 -2.26 -8.41 5.57
CA ILE A 48 -2.86 -7.12 5.21
C ILE A 48 -4.39 -7.20 5.20
N ALA A 49 -4.95 -8.26 4.60
CA ALA A 49 -6.39 -8.47 4.61
C ALA A 49 -6.92 -8.63 6.05
N ALA A 50 -6.30 -9.48 6.87
CA ALA A 50 -6.74 -9.71 8.24
C ALA A 50 -6.73 -8.43 9.09
N VAL A 51 -5.66 -7.64 9.02
CA VAL A 51 -5.56 -6.36 9.75
C VAL A 51 -6.53 -5.32 9.19
N GLY A 52 -6.75 -5.30 7.88
CA GLY A 52 -7.68 -4.37 7.23
C GLY A 52 -9.16 -4.60 7.56
N HIS A 53 -9.53 -5.75 8.14
CA HIS A 53 -10.90 -6.05 8.58
C HIS A 53 -11.14 -5.78 10.07
N LEU A 54 -10.13 -5.28 10.80
CA LEU A 54 -10.34 -4.90 12.19
C LEU A 54 -11.35 -3.76 12.27
N PRO A 55 -12.28 -3.77 13.24
CA PRO A 55 -13.23 -2.68 13.41
C PRO A 55 -12.44 -1.38 13.58
N ALA A 56 -12.75 -0.40 12.73
CA ALA A 56 -12.18 0.92 12.85
C ALA A 56 -12.61 1.54 14.19
N GLU A 57 -11.74 2.34 14.78
CA GLU A 57 -12.12 3.21 15.87
C GLU A 57 -13.32 4.05 15.42
N PRO A 58 -14.42 4.11 16.22
CA PRO A 58 -15.56 4.92 15.86
C PRO A 58 -15.11 6.36 15.64
N ILE A 59 -15.47 6.93 14.49
CA ILE A 59 -15.20 8.34 14.19
C ILE A 59 -16.04 9.17 15.17
N PRO A 60 -15.44 10.08 15.96
CA PRO A 60 -16.19 10.91 16.88
C PRO A 60 -17.29 11.71 16.17
N ASP A 61 -18.41 11.89 16.85
CA ASP A 61 -19.54 12.66 16.32
C ASP A 61 -19.09 14.08 15.93
N GLY A 62 -19.56 14.58 14.79
CA GLY A 62 -19.25 15.92 14.28
C GLY A 62 -17.95 16.04 13.46
N VAL A 63 -17.01 15.08 13.54
CA VAL A 63 -15.74 15.12 12.76
C VAL A 63 -16.01 15.16 11.25
N ARG A 64 -17.00 14.40 10.78
CA ARG A 64 -17.39 14.41 9.36
C ARG A 64 -17.85 15.79 8.91
N ASP A 65 -18.67 16.46 9.73
CA ASP A 65 -19.24 17.76 9.40
C ASP A 65 -18.18 18.87 9.46
N GLU A 66 -17.26 18.79 10.43
CA GLU A 66 -16.08 19.66 10.50
C GLU A 66 -15.20 19.51 9.25
N LEU A 67 -14.90 18.27 8.83
CA LEU A 67 -14.13 18.02 7.62
C LEU A 67 -14.83 18.62 6.39
N LEU A 68 -16.13 18.37 6.23
CA LEU A 68 -16.90 18.94 5.12
C LEU A 68 -16.93 20.47 5.14
N ASP A 69 -16.96 21.09 6.32
CA ASP A 69 -16.86 22.53 6.45
C ASP A 69 -15.52 23.08 5.97
N ARG A 70 -14.42 22.47 6.40
CA ARG A 70 -13.07 22.88 5.99
C ARG A 70 -12.82 22.68 4.49
N PHE A 71 -13.43 21.66 3.89
CA PHE A 71 -13.27 21.38 2.46
C PHE A 71 -14.25 22.13 1.55
N ARG A 72 -15.26 22.84 2.08
CA ARG A 72 -16.22 23.62 1.27
C ARG A 72 -15.55 24.73 0.46
N ASP A 73 -14.54 25.38 1.04
CA ASP A 73 -13.86 26.54 0.42
C ASP A 73 -12.54 26.16 -0.28
N TRP A 74 -12.17 24.87 -0.30
CA TRP A 74 -10.86 24.41 -0.76
C TRP A 74 -10.62 24.59 -2.28
N LYS A 75 -11.67 24.76 -3.09
CA LYS A 75 -11.53 25.10 -4.52
C LYS A 75 -11.56 26.59 -4.84
N GLY A 76 -11.29 27.46 -3.86
CA GLY A 76 -11.21 28.92 -4.04
C GLY A 76 -9.82 29.48 -4.37
N GLU A 77 -8.73 28.73 -4.17
CA GLU A 77 -7.36 29.20 -4.44
C GLU A 77 -6.63 28.24 -5.37
N ASP A 78 -6.64 28.57 -6.67
CA ASP A 78 -5.54 28.18 -7.56
C ASP A 78 -4.23 28.77 -6.99
N PRO A 79 -3.13 28.02 -6.90
CA PRO A 79 -1.85 28.57 -6.49
C PRO A 79 -1.40 29.62 -7.52
N LYS A 80 -1.32 30.89 -7.09
CA LYS A 80 -0.69 31.97 -7.85
C LYS A 80 0.78 31.62 -8.11
N PRO A 81 1.31 31.86 -9.34
CA PRO A 81 2.66 31.45 -9.75
C PRO A 81 3.77 31.98 -8.83
#